data_AF-A0A811TCH9-F1
#
_entry.id   AF-A0A811TCH9-F1
#
_cell.length_a   1.000
_cell.length_b   1.000
_cell.length_c   1.000
_cell.angle_alpha   90.00
_cell.angle_beta   90.00
_cell.angle_gamma   90.00
#
_symmetry.space_group_name_H-M   'P 1'
#
loop_
_entity.id
_entity.type
_entity.pdbx_description
1 polymer ?
#
loop_
_entity_poly.entity_id
_entity_poly.type
_entity_poly.pdbx_seq_one_letter_code
_entity_poly.pdbx_strand_id
1 'polypeptide(L)' 'MKRKNDKGSDNEYGFNDTLKHDVKLPKDLINLFVFCVLNLKSKLLKINSELDDGSLKEVKSMAFVIKNVIYDRA' A
#
# COMPACT_ATOMS: atom_id res chain seq x y z
N MET A 1 -2.16 -0.79 6.89
CA MET A 1 -3.57 -1.10 7.26
C MET A 1 -3.54 -1.83 8.60
N LYS A 2 -4.44 -1.52 9.54
CA LYS A 2 -4.52 -2.29 10.80
C LYS A 2 -5.45 -3.47 10.57
N ARG A 3 -5.00 -4.68 10.91
CA ARG A 3 -5.86 -5.86 10.98
C ARG A 3 -6.79 -5.69 12.18
N LYS A 4 -8.07 -6.02 12.02
CA LYS A 4 -9.02 -6.11 13.11
C LYS A 4 -9.45 -7.58 13.21
N ASN A 5 -9.57 -8.08 14.43
CA ASN A 5 -9.75 -9.49 14.77
C ASN A 5 -8.51 -10.38 14.56
N ASP A 6 -8.64 -11.65 14.92
CA ASP A 6 -7.55 -12.63 14.90
C ASP A 6 -7.13 -12.98 13.47
N LYS A 7 -5.81 -12.95 13.24
CA LYS A 7 -5.18 -13.32 11.97
C LYS A 7 -5.60 -14.74 11.58
N GLY A 8 -6.17 -14.90 10.39
CA GLY A 8 -6.64 -16.18 9.88
C GLY A 8 -8.09 -16.54 10.18
N SER A 9 -8.82 -15.76 11.00
CA SER A 9 -10.26 -16.01 11.23
C SER A 9 -11.12 -15.68 10.01
N ASP A 10 -12.33 -16.24 9.94
CA ASP A 10 -13.32 -15.90 8.88
C ASP A 10 -13.84 -14.46 9.02
N ASN A 11 -13.62 -13.85 10.18
CA ASN A 11 -13.99 -12.48 10.50
C ASN A 11 -12.81 -11.51 10.38
N GLU A 12 -11.67 -11.94 9.81
CA GLU A 12 -10.53 -11.07 9.57
C GLU A 12 -10.85 -10.09 8.44
N TYR A 13 -10.71 -8.79 8.72
CA TYR A 13 -10.79 -7.74 7.71
C TYR A 13 -9.71 -6.68 7.92
N GLY A 14 -9.27 -6.12 6.81
CA GLY A 14 -8.35 -4.99 6.80
C GLY A 14 -9.11 -3.67 6.96
N PHE A 15 -8.65 -2.77 7.85
CA PHE A 15 -9.22 -1.44 8.04
C PHE A 15 -8.19 -0.32 7.85
N ASN A 16 -8.57 0.73 7.10
CA ASN A 16 -7.73 1.90 6.84
C ASN A 16 -8.19 3.14 7.63
N ASP A 17 -7.55 3.35 8.77
CA ASP A 17 -7.80 4.50 9.66
C ASP A 17 -7.46 5.86 9.02
N THR A 18 -6.55 5.87 8.03
CA THR A 18 -6.09 7.11 7.38
C THR A 18 -7.18 7.77 6.54
N LEU A 19 -8.16 7.01 6.04
CA LEU A 19 -9.28 7.54 5.26
C LEU A 19 -10.43 8.05 6.15
N LYS A 20 -10.31 8.00 7.48
CA LYS A 20 -11.37 8.31 8.47
C LYS A 20 -12.70 7.56 8.24
N HIS A 21 -12.67 6.50 7.43
CA HIS A 21 -13.83 5.71 7.05
C HIS A 21 -13.48 4.23 7.08
N ASP A 22 -14.40 3.44 7.62
CA ASP A 22 -14.31 1.98 7.70
C ASP A 22 -14.51 1.37 6.32
N VAL A 23 -13.41 1.05 5.64
CA VAL A 23 -13.44 0.20 4.44
C VAL A 23 -13.28 -1.25 4.88
N LYS A 24 -14.37 -2.01 4.87
CA LYS A 24 -14.35 -3.46 5.09
C LYS A 24 -13.91 -4.14 3.79
N LEU A 25 -12.70 -4.69 3.74
CA LEU A 25 -12.22 -5.47 2.61
C LEU A 25 -12.35 -6.98 2.88
N PRO A 26 -12.79 -7.77 1.89
CA PRO A 26 -12.67 -9.22 1.88
C PRO A 26 -11.25 -9.70 2.19
N LYS A 27 -11.13 -10.87 2.83
CA LYS A 27 -9.86 -11.46 3.29
C LYS A 27 -8.84 -11.63 2.16
N ASP A 28 -9.31 -12.06 1.01
CA ASP A 28 -8.57 -12.24 -0.24
C ASP A 28 -8.01 -10.92 -0.79
N LEU A 29 -8.62 -9.79 -0.42
CA LEU A 29 -8.15 -8.44 -0.75
C LEU A 29 -7.25 -7.83 0.35
N ILE A 30 -7.14 -8.46 1.54
CA ILE A 30 -6.16 -8.09 2.58
C ILE A 30 -4.74 -8.47 2.13
N ASN A 31 -4.56 -9.55 1.36
CA ASN A 31 -3.26 -9.86 0.76
C ASN A 31 -2.94 -8.99 -0.45
N LEU A 32 -3.86 -8.12 -0.88
CA LEU A 32 -3.64 -7.16 -1.97
C LEU A 32 -2.98 -5.86 -1.50
N PHE A 33 -2.52 -5.78 -0.24
CA PHE A 33 -1.74 -4.64 0.23
C PHE A 33 -0.33 -4.71 -0.32
N VAL A 34 -0.12 -3.93 -1.38
CA VAL A 34 1.20 -3.65 -1.91
C VAL A 34 1.88 -2.53 -1.13
N PHE A 35 3.14 -2.76 -0.77
CA PHE A 35 4.04 -1.75 -0.21
C PHE A 35 4.73 -1.01 -1.34
N CYS A 36 4.24 0.19 -1.61
CA CYS A 36 4.84 1.09 -2.59
C CYS A 36 5.97 1.90 -1.95
N VAL A 37 7.21 1.71 -2.43
CA VAL A 37 8.37 2.52 -2.04
C VAL A 37 8.67 3.50 -3.17
N LEU A 38 8.43 4.78 -2.90
CA LEU A 38 8.72 5.87 -3.83
C LEU A 38 10.11 6.46 -3.50
N ASN A 39 11.13 6.10 -4.27
CA ASN A 39 12.45 6.68 -4.13
C ASN A 39 12.55 7.94 -5.01
N LEU A 40 12.48 9.11 -4.38
CA LEU A 40 12.54 10.40 -5.08
C LEU A 40 13.91 10.69 -5.69
N LYS A 41 15.00 10.29 -5.03
CA LYS A 41 16.38 10.54 -5.49
C LYS A 41 16.68 9.75 -6.76
N SER A 42 16.33 8.46 -6.78
CA SER A 42 16.52 7.60 -7.95
C SER A 42 15.32 7.59 -8.92
N LYS A 43 14.26 8.34 -8.62
CA LYS A 43 13.02 8.41 -9.39
C LYS A 43 12.43 7.02 -9.71
N LEU A 44 12.43 6.13 -8.72
CA LEU A 44 12.00 4.74 -8.87
C LEU A 44 10.85 4.41 -7.92
N LEU A 45 9.75 3.90 -8.46
CA LEU A 45 8.64 3.33 -7.71
C LEU A 45 8.82 1.82 -7.67
N LYS A 46 8.93 1.26 -6.47
CA LYS A 46 8.93 -0.19 -6.24
C LYS A 46 7.63 -0.60 -5.59
N ILE A 47 7.04 -1.67 -6.08
CA ILE A 47 5.81 -2.27 -5.56
C ILE A 47 6.21 -3.61 -4.98
N ASN A 48 5.99 -3.79 -3.68
CA ASN A 48 6.33 -5.00 -2.95
C ASN A 48 5.06 -5.65 -2.39
N SER A 49 5.07 -6.95 -2.21
CA SER A 49 4.04 -7.71 -1.48
C SER A 49 4.65 -8.33 -0.24
N GLU A 50 3.88 -8.43 0.84
CA GLU A 50 4.27 -9.19 2.04
C GLU A 50 4.08 -10.69 1.78
N LEU A 51 5.08 -11.49 2.16
CA LEU A 51 5.03 -12.95 2.13
C LEU A 51 4.52 -13.49 3.49
N ASP A 52 4.24 -14.78 3.56
CA ASP A 52 3.69 -15.43 4.76
C ASP A 52 4.62 -15.30 5.99
N ASP A 53 5.93 -15.19 5.76
CA ASP A 53 6.96 -14.96 6.78
C ASP A 53 7.10 -13.48 7.21
N GLY A 54 6.27 -12.59 6.66
CA GLY A 54 6.29 -11.15 6.90
C GLY A 54 7.39 -10.40 6.14
N SER A 55 8.19 -11.09 5.31
CA SER A 55 9.19 -10.43 4.46
C SER A 55 8.53 -9.75 3.27
N LEU A 56 9.19 -8.72 2.73
CA LEU A 56 8.72 -8.02 1.53
C LEU A 56 9.42 -8.58 0.29
N LYS A 57 8.61 -8.95 -0.72
CA LYS A 57 9.08 -9.34 -2.04
C LYS A 57 8.77 -8.26 -3.06
N GLU A 58 9.78 -7.79 -3.79
CA GLU A 58 9.56 -6.89 -4.92
C GLU A 58 8.81 -7.62 -6.03
N VAL A 59 7.68 -7.05 -6.46
CA VAL A 59 6.81 -7.61 -7.51
C VAL A 59 6.96 -6.83 -8.80
N LYS A 60 7.20 -5.52 -8.69
CA LYS A 60 7.40 -4.63 -9.84
C LYS A 60 8.23 -3.43 -9.46
N SER A 61 9.00 -2.95 -10.42
CA SER A 61 9.74 -1.69 -10.33
C SER A 61 9.50 -0.87 -11.59
N MET A 62 9.33 0.43 -11.46
CA MET A 62 9.17 1.35 -12.58
C MET A 62 9.82 2.70 -12.30
N ALA A 63 10.43 3.29 -13.33
CA ALA A 63 10.88 4.67 -13.27
C ALA A 63 9.69 5.62 -13.35
N PHE A 64 9.77 6.77 -12.68
CA PHE A 64 8.79 7.84 -12.77
C PHE A 64 9.43 9.19 -13.02
N VAL A 65 8.63 10.17 -13.42
CA VAL A 65 9.07 11.56 -13.58
C VAL A 65 8.33 12.43 -12.58
N ILE A 66 9.07 13.23 -11.83
CA ILE A 66 8.48 14.24 -10.94
C ILE A 66 8.19 15.47 -11.79
N LYS A 67 6.92 15.85 -11.87
CA LYS A 67 6.49 17.14 -12.42
C LYS A 67 6.06 18.02 -11.25
N ASN A 68 6.71 19.17 -11.11
CA ASN A 68 6.27 20.16 -10.13
C ASN A 68 4.98 20.82 -10.63
N VAL A 69 3.98 20.90 -9.77
CA VAL A 69 2.79 21.72 -10.04
C VAL A 69 3.14 23.14 -9.62
N ILE A 70 3.28 24.03 -10.60
CA ILE A 70 3.45 25.47 -10.37
C ILE A 70 2.06 26.09 -10.50
N TYR A 71 1.57 26.66 -9.41
CA TYR A 71 0.36 27.48 -9.44
C TYR A 71 0.79 28.89 -9.83
N ASP A 72 0.33 29.38 -10.97
CA ASP A 72 0.43 30.80 -11.28
C ASP A 72 -0.38 31.56 -10.23
N ARG A 73 0.30 32.44 -9.48
CA ARG A 73 -0.38 33.35 -8.57
C ARG A 73 -1.16 34.34 -9.43
N ALA A 74 -2.49 34.26 -9.38
CA ALA A 74 -3.40 35.31 -9.85
C ALA A 74 -3.29 36.56 -8.96
#